data_AF-A0A7W0HVP2-F1
#
_entry.id   AF-A0A7W0HVP2-F1
#
_cell.length_a   1.000
_cell.length_b   1.000
_cell.length_c   1.000
_cell.angle_alpha   90.00
_cell.angle_beta   90.00
_cell.angle_gamma   90.00
#
_symmetry.space_group_name_H-M   'P 1'
#
loop_
_entity.id
_entity.type
_entity.pdbx_description
1 polymer ?
#
loop_
_entity_poly.entity_id
_entity_poly.type
_entity_poly.pdbx_seq_one_letter_code
_entity_poly.pdbx_strand_id
1 'polypeptide(L)'
;MSIDRESYIPVHQQVAAILRQRIESGELRPGQKMPSETQVSQEFGIGRDTARDAFGVLRAEGLIETEKRVGSTVRVPPPVEPVDVPGPARITFRLPSPEERRRLPVGQGAVVVVIEREGEAPVLLASDRTELVIPR
;
A
#
# COMPACT_ATOMS: atom_id res chain seq x y z
N MET A 1 -1.25 17.53 15.90
CA MET A 1 0.05 16.93 16.22
C MET A 1 1.14 17.76 15.56
N SER A 2 2.25 18.01 16.26
CA SER A 2 3.38 18.84 15.80
C SER A 2 4.64 17.99 15.61
N ILE A 3 5.59 18.50 14.83
CA ILE A 3 6.91 17.91 14.63
C ILE A 3 7.82 18.23 15.81
N ASP A 4 8.49 17.22 16.35
CA ASP A 4 9.55 17.37 17.35
C ASP A 4 10.92 17.30 16.66
N ARG A 5 11.62 18.44 16.60
CA ARG A 5 12.91 18.54 15.90
C ARG A 5 14.10 18.04 16.74
N GLU A 6 13.91 17.87 18.05
CA GLU A 6 14.94 17.35 18.96
C GLU A 6 14.87 15.83 19.08
N SER A 7 13.80 15.21 18.55
CA SER A 7 13.66 13.77 18.47
C SER A 7 14.69 13.13 17.53
N TYR A 8 15.14 11.92 17.90
CA TYR A 8 15.97 11.08 17.03
C TYR A 8 15.22 10.52 15.81
N ILE A 9 13.90 10.69 15.75
CA ILE A 9 13.09 10.26 14.61
C ILE A 9 13.21 11.32 13.50
N PRO A 10 13.63 10.95 12.27
CA PRO A 10 13.71 11.91 11.18
C PRO A 10 12.37 12.63 10.90
N VAL A 11 12.43 13.92 10.56
CA VAL A 11 11.24 14.75 10.35
C VAL A 11 10.27 14.16 9.32
N HIS A 12 10.77 13.60 8.21
CA HIS A 12 9.92 13.00 7.19
C HIS A 12 9.14 11.78 7.74
N GLN A 13 9.73 11.00 8.66
CA GLN A 13 9.05 9.87 9.31
C GLN A 13 7.96 10.36 10.26
N GLN A 14 8.21 11.45 11.00
CA GLN A 14 7.19 12.05 11.87
C GLN A 14 6.01 12.59 11.06
N VAL A 15 6.26 13.28 9.95
CA VAL A 15 5.20 13.75 9.03
C VAL A 15 4.43 12.58 8.44
N ALA A 16 5.13 11.53 7.98
CA ALA A 16 4.48 10.32 7.49
C ALA A 16 3.58 9.70 8.56
N ALA A 17 4.03 9.64 9.82
CA ALA A 17 3.22 9.13 10.92
C ALA A 17 1.95 9.95 11.18
N ILE A 18 2.04 11.28 11.14
CA ILE A 18 0.87 12.16 11.29
C ILE A 18 -0.11 11.94 10.15
N LEU A 19 0.38 11.93 8.89
CA LEU A 19 -0.48 11.72 7.72
C LEU A 19 -1.09 10.32 7.69
N ARG A 20 -0.34 9.30 8.12
CA ARG A 20 -0.85 7.93 8.30
C ARG A 20 -2.02 7.91 9.27
N GLN A 21 -1.89 8.57 10.42
CA GLN A 21 -2.97 8.66 11.39
C GLN A 21 -4.22 9.35 10.80
N ARG A 22 -4.05 10.37 9.94
CA ARG A 22 -5.19 11.00 9.24
C ARG A 22 -5.91 10.02 8.29
N ILE A 23 -5.17 9.13 7.65
CA ILE A 23 -5.75 8.08 6.80
C ILE A 23 -6.47 7.04 7.65
N GLU A 24 -5.82 6.52 8.69
CA GLU A 24 -6.35 5.48 9.58
C GLU A 24 -7.58 5.94 10.37
N SER A 25 -7.63 7.21 10.77
CA SER A 25 -8.79 7.81 11.44
C SER A 25 -9.94 8.16 10.48
N GLY A 26 -9.72 8.13 9.17
CA GLY A 26 -10.71 8.50 8.15
C GLY A 26 -10.86 10.01 7.92
N GLU A 27 -9.99 10.85 8.49
CA GLU A 27 -9.89 12.27 8.13
C GLU A 27 -9.53 12.43 6.64
N LEU A 28 -8.62 11.59 6.16
CA LEU A 28 -8.31 11.40 4.75
C LEU A 28 -8.90 10.07 4.28
N ARG A 29 -10.00 10.13 3.53
CA ARG A 29 -10.77 8.95 3.12
C ARG A 29 -10.14 8.24 1.91
N PRO A 30 -10.35 6.93 1.74
CA PRO A 30 -9.98 6.22 0.51
C PRO A 30 -10.45 6.95 -0.75
N GLY A 31 -9.56 7.13 -1.72
CA GLY A 31 -9.83 7.85 -2.97
C GLY A 31 -9.75 9.37 -2.86
N GLN A 32 -9.65 9.93 -1.65
CA GLN A 32 -9.49 11.36 -1.45
C GLN A 32 -8.11 11.81 -1.90
N LYS A 33 -8.05 13.02 -2.48
CA LYS A 33 -6.78 13.66 -2.83
C LYS A 33 -6.00 14.02 -1.56
N MET A 34 -4.73 13.64 -1.51
CA MET A 34 -3.82 14.08 -0.46
C MET A 34 -3.56 15.59 -0.59
N PRO A 35 -3.22 16.28 0.52
CA PRO A 35 -2.62 17.60 0.41
C PRO A 35 -1.37 17.53 -0.47
N SER A 36 -1.08 18.59 -1.22
CA SER A 36 0.14 18.64 -2.04
C SER A 36 1.39 18.71 -1.16
N GLU A 37 2.55 18.28 -1.70
CA GLU A 37 3.83 18.38 -1.00
C GLU A 37 4.14 19.82 -0.55
N THR A 38 3.71 20.82 -1.35
CA THR A 38 3.81 22.24 -0.98
C THR A 38 2.93 22.60 0.20
N GLN A 39 1.68 22.12 0.24
CA GLN A 39 0.78 22.37 1.37
C GLN A 39 1.31 21.73 2.65
N VAL A 40 1.80 20.48 2.57
CA VAL A 40 2.40 19.77 3.71
C VAL A 40 3.69 20.47 4.17
N SER A 41 4.51 20.95 3.23
CA SER A 41 5.71 21.73 3.53
C SER A 41 5.36 23.02 4.30
N GLN A 42 4.31 23.74 3.90
CA GLN A 42 3.83 24.93 4.58
C GLN A 42 3.21 24.62 5.94
N GLU A 43 2.38 23.57 6.02
CA GLU A 43 1.69 23.16 7.24
C GLU A 43 2.65 22.81 8.37
N PHE A 44 3.72 22.06 8.07
CA PHE A 44 4.68 21.60 9.07
C PHE A 44 5.96 22.45 9.13
N GLY A 45 6.10 23.47 8.27
CA GLY A 45 7.28 24.33 8.20
C GLY A 45 8.56 23.56 7.83
N ILE A 46 8.47 22.64 6.87
CA ILE A 46 9.57 21.76 6.43
C ILE A 46 9.95 22.00 4.96
N GLY A 47 11.10 21.50 4.54
CA GLY A 47 11.51 21.53 3.14
C GLY A 47 10.61 20.67 2.23
N ARG A 48 10.50 21.03 0.95
CA ARG A 48 9.71 20.27 -0.03
C ARG A 48 10.24 18.84 -0.23
N ASP A 49 11.56 18.66 -0.25
CA ASP A 49 12.16 17.33 -0.37
C ASP A 49 11.81 16.46 0.84
N THR A 50 11.80 17.03 2.05
CA THR A 50 11.36 16.32 3.26
C THR A 50 9.88 15.92 3.19
N ALA A 51 9.02 16.78 2.64
CA ALA A 51 7.61 16.45 2.42
C ALA A 51 7.47 15.33 1.37
N ARG A 52 8.26 15.40 0.29
CA ARG A 52 8.32 14.37 -0.76
C ARG A 52 8.79 13.01 -0.20
N ASP A 53 9.76 13.02 0.70
CA ASP A 53 10.25 11.82 1.39
C ASP A 53 9.16 11.20 2.28
N ALA A 54 8.42 12.03 3.02
CA ALA A 54 7.27 11.56 3.81
C ALA A 54 6.20 10.89 2.94
N PHE A 55 5.93 11.45 1.75
CA PHE A 55 5.03 10.82 0.77
C PHE A 55 5.64 9.55 0.20
N GLY A 56 6.96 9.48 0.05
CA GLY A 56 7.71 8.27 -0.30
C GLY A 56 7.45 7.13 0.69
N VAL A 57 7.48 7.43 1.99
CA VAL A 57 7.16 6.47 3.06
C VAL A 57 5.72 5.95 2.93
N LEU A 58 4.73 6.84 2.83
CA LEU A 58 3.32 6.45 2.70
C LEU A 58 3.04 5.63 1.43
N ARG A 59 3.72 5.95 0.32
CA ARG A 59 3.65 5.14 -0.92
C ARG A 59 4.23 3.75 -0.68
N ALA A 60 5.41 3.66 -0.06
CA ALA A 60 6.06 2.38 0.21
C ALA A 60 5.18 1.47 1.11
N GLU A 61 4.41 2.07 2.01
CA GLU A 61 3.42 1.39 2.86
C GLU A 61 2.12 1.02 2.13
N GLY A 62 1.91 1.48 0.90
CA GLY A 62 0.69 1.23 0.14
C GLY A 62 -0.52 2.03 0.62
N LEU A 63 -0.33 3.10 1.39
CA LEU A 63 -1.42 3.94 1.91
C LEU A 63 -1.89 5.00 0.92
N ILE A 64 -1.01 5.41 0.02
CA ILE A 64 -1.30 6.40 -1.02
C ILE A 64 -0.76 5.92 -2.38
N GLU A 65 -1.40 6.37 -3.44
CA GLU A 65 -0.96 6.18 -4.82
C GLU A 65 -0.69 7.55 -5.46
N THR A 66 0.25 7.63 -6.40
CA THR A 66 0.57 8.89 -7.10
C THR A 66 0.41 8.70 -8.60
N GLU A 67 -0.49 9.49 -9.20
CA GLU A 67 -0.69 9.52 -10.64
C GLU A 67 -0.17 10.84 -11.24
N LYS A 68 0.49 10.75 -12.40
CA LYS A 68 0.93 11.93 -13.15
C LYS A 68 -0.28 12.83 -13.43
N ARG A 69 -0.17 14.12 -13.12
CA ARG A 69 -1.19 15.18 -13.29
C ARG A 69 -2.34 15.17 -12.27
N VAL A 70 -2.62 14.06 -11.59
CA VAL A 70 -3.64 14.01 -10.52
C VAL A 70 -3.03 14.41 -9.18
N GLY A 71 -1.79 13.98 -8.91
CA GLY A 71 -1.14 14.11 -7.62
C GLY A 71 -1.24 12.80 -6.83
N SER A 72 -1.17 12.90 -5.50
CA SER A 72 -1.31 11.73 -4.62
C SER A 72 -2.73 11.62 -4.09
N THR A 73 -3.24 10.40 -3.98
CA THR A 73 -4.56 10.07 -3.43
C THR A 73 -4.41 8.98 -2.38
N VAL A 74 -5.28 8.97 -1.37
CA VAL A 74 -5.39 7.84 -0.44
C VAL A 74 -5.79 6.62 -1.23
N ARG A 75 -5.06 5.51 -1.05
CA ARG A 75 -5.31 4.28 -1.78
C ARG A 75 -6.73 3.77 -1.48
N VAL A 76 -7.44 3.38 -2.53
CA VAL A 76 -8.70 2.63 -2.41
C VAL A 76 -8.32 1.16 -2.42
N PRO A 77 -8.57 0.40 -1.33
CA PRO A 77 -8.42 -1.05 -1.37
C PRO A 77 -9.26 -1.61 -2.52
N PRO A 78 -8.67 -2.40 -3.43
CA PRO A 78 -9.44 -3.01 -4.50
C PRO A 78 -10.46 -4.01 -3.92
N PRO A 79 -11.55 -4.30 -4.63
CA PRO A 79 -12.45 -5.37 -4.22
C PRO A 79 -11.70 -6.70 -4.14
N VAL A 80 -12.02 -7.49 -3.13
CA VAL A 80 -11.49 -8.84 -2.95
C VAL A 80 -12.40 -9.86 -3.61
N GLU A 81 -11.81 -10.82 -4.32
CA GLU A 81 -12.51 -11.93 -4.96
C GLU A 81 -12.29 -13.21 -4.15
N PRO A 82 -13.36 -13.92 -3.76
CA PRO A 82 -13.23 -15.20 -3.08
C PRO A 82 -12.72 -16.27 -4.05
N VAL A 83 -11.70 -17.01 -3.63
CA VAL A 83 -11.13 -18.13 -4.38
C VAL A 83 -11.14 -19.39 -3.52
N ASP A 84 -11.89 -20.38 -3.97
CA ASP A 84 -11.96 -21.68 -3.31
C ASP A 84 -10.65 -22.45 -3.45
N VAL A 85 -10.17 -22.96 -2.31
CA VAL A 85 -8.98 -23.81 -2.22
C VAL A 85 -9.40 -25.20 -1.71
N PRO A 86 -10.00 -26.03 -2.57
CA PRO A 86 -10.44 -27.37 -2.19
C PRO A 86 -9.25 -28.32 -1.98
N GLY A 87 -9.44 -29.26 -1.06
CA GLY A 87 -8.52 -30.38 -0.83
C GLY A 87 -7.18 -29.98 -0.21
N PRO A 88 -6.21 -30.91 -0.18
CA PRO A 88 -4.86 -30.59 0.27
C PRO A 88 -4.18 -29.68 -0.76
N ALA A 89 -3.88 -28.45 -0.35
CA ALA A 89 -3.13 -27.49 -1.15
C ALA A 89 -1.94 -26.94 -0.35
N ARG A 90 -0.86 -26.63 -1.05
CA ARG A 90 0.25 -25.86 -0.49
C ARG A 90 0.10 -24.41 -0.92
N ILE A 91 0.02 -23.51 0.05
CA ILE A 91 -0.11 -22.07 -0.18
C ILE A 91 1.19 -21.41 0.26
N THR A 92 1.83 -20.66 -0.63
CA THR A 92 3.04 -19.89 -0.32
C THR A 92 2.86 -18.43 -0.72
N PHE A 93 3.58 -17.55 -0.02
CA PHE A 93 3.55 -16.11 -0.23
C PHE A 93 4.95 -15.65 -0.61
N ARG A 94 5.06 -14.87 -1.70
CA ARG A 94 6.34 -14.32 -2.12
C ARG A 94 6.19 -13.00 -2.86
N LEU A 95 7.28 -12.25 -2.93
CA LEU A 95 7.32 -11.05 -3.75
C LEU A 95 7.07 -11.40 -5.23
N PRO A 96 6.34 -10.54 -5.97
CA PRO A 96 6.14 -10.71 -7.40
C PRO A 96 7.46 -10.54 -8.15
N SER A 97 7.72 -11.44 -9.09
CA SER A 97 8.80 -11.28 -10.08
C SER A 97 8.54 -10.07 -11.00
N PRO A 98 9.56 -9.54 -11.69
CA PRO A 98 9.35 -8.46 -12.65
C PRO A 98 8.35 -8.80 -13.76
N GLU A 99 8.24 -10.06 -14.15
CA GLU A 99 7.25 -10.51 -15.13
C GLU A 99 5.83 -10.56 -14.53
N GLU A 100 5.69 -11.10 -13.32
CA GLU A 100 4.40 -11.15 -12.62
C GLU A 100 3.84 -9.76 -12.36
N ARG A 101 4.68 -8.78 -11.99
CA ARG A 101 4.25 -7.37 -11.86
C ARG A 101 3.66 -6.78 -13.14
N ARG A 102 4.03 -7.32 -14.31
CA ARG A 102 3.46 -6.89 -15.61
C ARG A 102 2.19 -7.63 -15.99
N ARG A 103 1.98 -8.84 -15.47
CA ARG A 103 0.89 -9.75 -15.88
C ARG A 103 -0.23 -9.86 -14.85
N LEU A 104 0.08 -9.67 -13.58
CA LEU A 104 -0.85 -9.78 -12.46
C LEU A 104 -1.15 -8.39 -11.89
N PRO A 105 -2.40 -8.14 -11.45
CA PRO A 105 -2.81 -6.86 -10.86
C PRO A 105 -2.35 -6.72 -9.41
N VAL A 106 -1.06 -6.98 -9.14
CA VAL A 106 -0.47 -6.92 -7.79
C VAL A 106 -0.28 -5.45 -7.41
N GLY A 107 -1.04 -4.99 -6.42
CA GLY A 107 -0.92 -3.64 -5.90
C GLY A 107 0.43 -3.36 -5.23
N GLN A 108 0.71 -2.09 -4.98
CA GLN A 108 1.90 -1.69 -4.24
C GLN A 108 1.87 -2.30 -2.83
N GLY A 109 2.95 -2.97 -2.43
CA GLY A 109 3.04 -3.70 -1.15
C GLY A 109 2.40 -5.09 -1.15
N ALA A 110 1.65 -5.45 -2.20
CA ALA A 110 1.02 -6.76 -2.29
C ALA A 110 2.02 -7.85 -2.72
N VAL A 111 1.81 -9.05 -2.19
CA VAL A 111 2.55 -10.28 -2.54
C VAL A 111 1.75 -11.15 -3.50
N VAL A 112 2.46 -12.04 -4.19
CA VAL A 112 1.85 -13.13 -4.96
C VAL A 112 1.57 -14.28 -4.00
N VAL A 113 0.32 -14.74 -4.02
CA VAL A 113 -0.12 -15.98 -3.40
C VAL A 113 0.02 -17.07 -4.45
N VAL A 114 0.75 -18.13 -4.14
CA VAL A 114 0.92 -19.30 -5.00
C VAL A 114 0.18 -20.46 -4.36
N ILE A 115 -0.79 -21.02 -5.08
CA ILE A 115 -1.54 -22.20 -4.65
C ILE A 115 -1.09 -23.37 -5.53
N GLU A 116 -0.53 -24.39 -4.89
CA GLU A 116 -0.09 -25.63 -5.55
C GLU A 116 -0.98 -26.79 -5.10
N ARG A 117 -1.45 -27.57 -6.07
CA ARG A 117 -2.24 -28.78 -5.87
C ARG A 117 -1.64 -29.94 -6.67
N GLU A 118 -1.79 -31.15 -6.18
CA GLU A 118 -1.26 -32.34 -6.84
C GLU A 118 -1.91 -32.53 -8.22
N GLY A 119 -1.09 -32.71 -9.26
CA GLY A 119 -1.57 -32.90 -10.63
C GLY A 119 -2.09 -31.64 -11.33
N GLU A 120 -2.02 -30.47 -10.70
CA GLU A 120 -2.50 -29.21 -11.27
C GLU A 120 -1.40 -28.16 -11.44
N ALA A 121 -1.60 -27.23 -12.38
CA ALA A 121 -0.71 -26.08 -12.53
C ALA A 121 -0.88 -25.10 -11.35
N PRO A 122 0.20 -24.45 -10.86
CA PRO A 122 0.09 -23.47 -9.79
C PRO A 122 -0.79 -22.27 -10.18
N VAL A 123 -1.64 -21.86 -9.25
CA VAL A 123 -2.48 -20.65 -9.41
C VAL A 123 -1.77 -19.48 -8.71
N LEU A 124 -1.62 -18.37 -9.43
CA LEU A 124 -0.95 -17.15 -8.94
C LEU A 124 -1.98 -16.04 -8.76
N LEU A 125 -2.09 -15.53 -7.53
CA LEU A 125 -3.10 -14.53 -7.16
C LEU A 125 -2.46 -13.33 -6.46
N ALA A 126 -3.08 -12.15 -6.61
CA ALA A 126 -2.66 -10.95 -5.91
C ALA A 126 -3.29 -10.91 -4.52
N SER A 127 -2.46 -10.90 -3.47
CA SER A 127 -2.93 -10.91 -2.08
C SER A 127 -3.85 -9.75 -1.69
N ASP A 128 -3.69 -8.58 -2.32
CA ASP A 128 -4.52 -7.41 -2.04
C ASP A 128 -5.92 -7.48 -2.66
N ARG A 129 -6.22 -8.53 -3.43
CA ARG A 129 -7.48 -8.72 -4.18
C ARG A 129 -8.09 -10.10 -4.00
N THR A 130 -7.55 -10.93 -3.12
CA THR A 130 -7.94 -12.34 -3.02
C THR A 130 -8.35 -12.68 -1.59
N GLU A 131 -9.52 -13.26 -1.44
CA GLU A 131 -9.96 -13.93 -0.21
C GLU A 131 -9.87 -15.45 -0.43
N LEU A 132 -9.00 -16.13 0.30
CA LEU A 132 -8.88 -17.59 0.18
C LEU A 132 -9.97 -18.26 1.00
N VAL A 133 -10.83 -19.03 0.34
CA VAL A 133 -11.91 -19.79 0.97
C VAL A 133 -11.48 -21.25 1.07
N ILE A 134 -11.23 -21.73 2.29
CA ILE A 134 -10.90 -23.13 2.55
C ILE A 134 -12.18 -23.85 2.99
N PRO A 135 -12.80 -24.68 2.14
CA PRO A 135 -13.99 -25.42 2.52
C PRO A 135 -13.69 -26.40 3.66
N ARG A 136 -14.68 -26.61 4.54
CA ARG A 136 -14.61 -27.57 5.64
C ARG A 136 -14.69 -29.01 5.18
#